data_AF-A0A7C6F5G5-F1
#
_entry.id   AF-A0A7C6F5G5-F1
#
_cell.length_a   1.000
_cell.length_b   1.000
_cell.length_c   1.000
_cell.angle_alpha   90.00
_cell.angle_beta   90.00
_cell.angle_gamma   90.00
#
_symmetry.space_group_name_H-M   'P 1'
#
loop_
_entity.id
_entity.type
_entity.pdbx_description
1 polymer ?
#
loop_
_entity_poly.entity_id
_entity_poly.type
_entity_poly.pdbx_seq_one_letter_code
_entity_poly.pdbx_strand_id
1 'polypeptide(L)'
;LSEAGRRQGIVFCTYHSICDWYHPDYPQGSPGGRTKKPNPNMERYVQYLHNQTAEIIRKYGPLGVMWFDGEWEEPWTHDHGLALYKHIRTLQPDILINNRVDKGGEAWPDPLKAPILWATSTRRNNGSGPSIVNVPGKRA
;
A
#
# COMPACT_ATOMS: atom_id res chain seq x y z
N LEU A 1 -8.60 -7.09 14.88
CA LEU A 1 -8.41 -5.62 14.92
C LEU A 1 -9.51 -4.89 14.16
N SER A 2 -9.71 -5.18 12.86
CA SER A 2 -10.78 -4.58 12.05
C SER A 2 -12.15 -4.63 12.72
N GLU A 3 -12.53 -5.81 13.23
CA GLU A 3 -13.80 -6.02 13.91
C GLU A 3 -13.95 -5.22 15.21
N ALA A 4 -12.88 -5.10 15.99
CA ALA A 4 -12.88 -4.29 17.21
C ALA A 4 -12.98 -2.79 16.89
N GLY A 5 -12.30 -2.33 15.84
CA GLY A 5 -12.40 -0.94 15.37
C GLY A 5 -13.81 -0.60 14.91
N ARG A 6 -14.44 -1.48 14.11
CA ARG A 6 -15.82 -1.29 13.66
C ARG A 6 -16.82 -1.15 14.81
N ARG A 7 -16.71 -1.99 15.85
CA ARG A 7 -17.57 -1.90 17.05
C ARG A 7 -17.45 -0.57 17.79
N GLN A 8 -16.34 0.15 17.60
CA GLN A 8 -16.06 1.44 18.22
C GLN A 8 -16.25 2.62 17.24
N GLY A 9 -16.80 2.38 16.04
CA GLY A 9 -16.97 3.42 15.01
C GLY A 9 -15.66 3.92 14.40
N ILE A 10 -14.56 3.17 14.54
CA ILE A 10 -13.25 3.53 13.99
C ILE A 10 -13.11 2.93 12.60
N VAL A 11 -12.79 3.79 11.62
CA VAL A 11 -12.51 3.38 10.25
C VAL A 11 -11.23 2.55 10.21
N PHE A 12 -11.31 1.34 9.67
CA PHE A 12 -10.17 0.45 9.57
C PHE A 12 -9.32 0.79 8.35
N CYS A 13 -8.02 0.99 8.58
CA CYS A 13 -7.03 1.30 7.55
C CYS A 13 -5.89 0.28 7.62
N THR A 14 -5.20 0.09 6.51
CA THR A 14 -4.12 -0.90 6.38
C THR A 14 -2.83 -0.25 5.90
N TYR A 15 -1.71 -0.83 6.32
CA TYR A 15 -0.37 -0.56 5.79
C TYR A 15 0.12 -1.84 5.11
N HIS A 16 0.73 -1.73 3.94
CA HIS A 16 1.28 -2.86 3.20
C HIS A 16 2.62 -2.46 2.54
N SER A 17 3.65 -3.30 2.69
CA SER A 17 4.96 -3.08 2.07
C SER A 17 4.99 -3.71 0.67
N ILE A 18 5.28 -2.90 -0.34
CA ILE A 18 5.51 -3.33 -1.72
C ILE A 18 6.80 -4.15 -1.81
N CYS A 19 7.86 -3.73 -1.10
CA CYS A 19 9.09 -4.50 -1.07
C CYS A 19 9.01 -5.62 -0.02
N ASP A 20 9.47 -6.82 -0.39
CA ASP A 20 9.53 -7.96 0.52
C ASP A 20 10.88 -8.66 0.37
N TRP A 21 11.80 -8.35 1.28
CA TRP A 21 13.14 -8.92 1.27
C TRP A 21 13.16 -10.41 1.61
N TYR A 22 12.09 -10.95 2.19
CA TYR A 22 11.99 -12.37 2.51
C TYR A 22 11.48 -13.19 1.33
N HIS A 23 10.53 -12.66 0.54
CA HIS A 23 9.89 -13.42 -0.53
C HIS A 23 10.90 -13.88 -1.61
N PRO A 24 10.97 -15.18 -1.96
CA PRO A 24 12.00 -15.70 -2.86
C PRO A 24 11.93 -15.07 -4.26
N ASP A 25 10.72 -14.75 -4.73
CA ASP A 25 10.52 -14.15 -6.05
C ASP A 25 10.88 -12.64 -6.10
N TYR A 26 11.09 -11.98 -4.96
CA TYR A 26 11.47 -10.56 -4.92
C TYR A 26 13.01 -10.37 -5.07
N PRO A 27 13.52 -9.57 -6.03
CA PRO A 27 14.93 -9.53 -6.38
C PRO A 27 15.91 -9.13 -5.27
N GLN A 28 15.48 -8.26 -4.35
CA GLN A 28 16.34 -7.78 -3.27
C GLN A 28 16.18 -8.64 -2.02
N GLY A 29 17.29 -8.93 -1.33
CA GLY A 29 17.30 -9.63 -0.04
C GLY A 29 17.55 -8.71 1.17
N SER A 30 17.66 -7.40 0.94
CA SER A 30 17.99 -6.42 1.98
C SER A 30 17.63 -5.01 1.52
N PRO A 31 17.43 -4.05 2.45
CA PRO A 31 17.14 -2.67 2.09
C PRO A 31 18.21 -2.07 1.19
N GLY A 32 17.76 -1.41 0.11
CA GLY A 32 18.64 -0.71 -0.82
C GLY A 32 19.50 -1.66 -1.67
N GLY A 33 19.11 -2.92 -1.82
CA GLY A 33 19.74 -3.84 -2.76
C GLY A 33 21.15 -4.31 -2.40
N ARG A 34 21.55 -4.27 -1.12
CA ARG A 34 22.87 -4.77 -0.67
C ARG A 34 23.08 -6.25 -0.97
N THR A 35 21.99 -7.02 -1.01
CA THR A 35 21.96 -8.43 -1.42
C THR A 35 20.93 -8.65 -2.51
N LYS A 36 21.25 -9.55 -3.46
CA LYS A 36 20.36 -9.98 -4.55
C LYS A 36 20.07 -11.46 -4.40
N LYS A 37 18.85 -11.86 -4.76
CA LYS A 37 18.43 -13.27 -4.78
C LYS A 37 18.89 -13.95 -6.07
N PRO A 38 19.19 -15.27 -6.05
CA PRO A 38 19.78 -15.96 -7.20
C PRO A 38 18.81 -16.19 -8.36
N ASN A 39 17.50 -16.34 -8.09
CA ASN A 39 16.49 -16.64 -9.11
C ASN A 39 15.15 -15.94 -8.81
N PRO A 40 15.09 -14.59 -8.80
CA PRO A 40 13.86 -13.87 -8.53
C PRO A 40 12.92 -13.87 -9.76
N ASN A 41 11.63 -13.67 -9.52
CA ASN A 41 10.60 -13.55 -10.56
C ASN A 41 9.61 -12.45 -10.18
N MET A 42 9.83 -11.24 -10.70
CA MET A 42 8.99 -10.09 -10.36
C MET A 42 7.54 -10.25 -10.79
N GLU A 43 7.24 -10.89 -11.92
CA GLU A 43 5.87 -11.08 -12.38
C GLU A 43 5.06 -11.94 -11.40
N ARG A 44 5.64 -13.05 -10.93
CA ARG A 44 5.03 -13.90 -9.89
C ARG A 44 4.86 -13.14 -8.58
N TYR A 45 5.84 -12.33 -8.21
CA TYR A 45 5.74 -11.50 -7.00
C TYR A 45 4.64 -10.44 -7.09
N VAL A 46 4.52 -9.75 -8.23
CA VAL A 46 3.46 -8.76 -8.47
C VAL A 46 2.09 -9.43 -8.41
N GLN A 47 1.92 -10.61 -9.02
CA GLN A 47 0.68 -11.38 -8.91
C GLN A 47 0.37 -11.76 -7.46
N TYR A 48 1.38 -12.16 -6.69
CA TYR A 48 1.24 -12.44 -5.27
C TYR A 48 0.78 -11.19 -4.49
N LEU A 49 1.37 -10.03 -4.74
CA LEU A 49 0.98 -8.75 -4.14
C LEU A 49 -0.46 -8.36 -4.48
N HIS A 50 -0.89 -8.54 -5.74
CA HIS A 50 -2.27 -8.34 -6.16
C HIS A 50 -3.25 -9.27 -5.43
N ASN A 51 -2.85 -10.52 -5.21
CA ASN A 51 -3.67 -11.48 -4.48
C ASN A 51 -3.77 -11.13 -3.00
N GLN A 52 -2.67 -10.73 -2.36
CA GLN A 52 -2.66 -10.30 -0.96
C GLN A 52 -3.54 -9.08 -0.72
N THR A 53 -3.38 -8.04 -1.54
CA THR A 53 -4.20 -6.83 -1.43
C THR A 53 -5.67 -7.14 -1.63
N ALA A 54 -6.01 -8.02 -2.59
CA ALA A 54 -7.37 -8.46 -2.79
C ALA A 54 -7.94 -9.28 -1.62
N GLU A 55 -7.14 -10.14 -1.02
CA GLU A 55 -7.53 -10.88 0.18
C GLU A 55 -7.84 -9.93 1.34
N ILE A 56 -6.97 -8.94 1.57
CA ILE A 56 -7.14 -7.96 2.66
C ILE A 56 -8.43 -7.17 2.46
N ILE A 57 -8.67 -6.64 1.26
CA ILE A 57 -9.88 -5.86 0.95
C ILE A 57 -11.12 -6.72 1.11
N ARG A 58 -11.13 -7.96 0.59
CA ARG A 58 -12.32 -8.82 0.67
C ARG A 58 -12.61 -9.30 2.08
N LYS A 59 -11.60 -9.62 2.89
CA LYS A 59 -11.80 -10.14 4.25
C LYS A 59 -12.07 -9.06 5.29
N TYR A 60 -11.50 -7.87 5.12
CA TYR A 60 -11.52 -6.83 6.15
C TYR A 60 -12.18 -5.53 5.72
N GLY A 61 -12.62 -5.45 4.45
CA GLY A 61 -13.32 -4.29 3.93
C GLY A 61 -14.69 -4.03 4.56
N PRO A 62 -15.28 -2.84 4.29
CA PRO A 62 -14.68 -1.74 3.52
C PRO A 62 -13.52 -1.08 4.29
N LEU A 63 -12.42 -0.80 3.60
CA LEU A 63 -11.24 -0.14 4.17
C LEU A 63 -11.34 1.38 3.97
N GLY A 64 -10.86 2.17 4.92
CA GLY A 64 -10.71 3.62 4.70
C GLY A 64 -9.52 3.93 3.78
N VAL A 65 -8.34 3.42 4.15
CA VAL A 65 -7.08 3.64 3.46
C VAL A 65 -6.33 2.32 3.32
N MET A 66 -5.68 2.11 2.17
CA MET A 66 -4.59 1.15 2.00
C MET A 66 -3.30 1.92 1.68
N TRP A 67 -2.40 1.93 2.66
CA TRP A 67 -1.18 2.73 2.64
C TRP A 67 0.01 1.86 2.24
N PHE A 68 0.69 2.24 1.15
CA PHE A 68 1.83 1.51 0.60
C PHE A 68 3.17 2.17 0.93
N ASP A 69 4.22 1.36 0.99
CA ASP A 69 5.63 1.76 1.15
C ASP A 69 6.53 0.80 0.37
N GLY A 70 7.75 1.20 0.04
CA GLY A 70 8.75 0.32 -0.58
C GLY A 70 8.88 0.51 -2.09
N GLU A 71 8.16 1.47 -2.65
CA GLU A 71 8.17 1.85 -4.06
C GLU A 71 9.53 2.37 -4.53
N TRP A 72 10.38 2.88 -3.63
CA TRP A 72 11.70 3.41 -3.96
C TRP A 72 12.69 2.35 -4.46
N GLU A 73 12.40 1.06 -4.28
CA GLU A 73 13.33 0.00 -4.69
C GLU A 73 13.35 -0.19 -6.20
N GLU A 74 14.55 -0.43 -6.74
CA GLU A 74 14.78 -0.54 -8.18
C GLU A 74 13.83 -1.51 -8.91
N PRO A 75 13.51 -2.71 -8.40
CA PRO A 75 12.62 -3.66 -9.10
C PRO A 75 11.18 -3.19 -9.29
N TRP A 76 10.70 -2.26 -8.46
CA TRP A 76 9.35 -1.73 -8.61
C TRP A 76 9.30 -0.75 -9.79
N THR A 77 8.28 -0.80 -10.64
CA THR A 77 8.20 0.05 -11.84
C THR A 77 6.89 0.81 -11.86
N HIS A 78 6.81 1.83 -12.72
CA HIS A 78 5.57 2.58 -12.92
C HIS A 78 4.40 1.69 -13.33
N ASP A 79 4.65 0.75 -14.23
CA ASP A 79 3.63 -0.18 -14.72
C ASP A 79 3.11 -1.09 -13.61
N HIS A 80 3.98 -1.56 -12.70
CA HIS A 80 3.57 -2.33 -11.53
C HIS A 80 2.67 -1.49 -10.60
N GLY A 81 3.07 -0.25 -10.30
CA GLY A 81 2.30 0.67 -9.47
C GLY A 81 0.92 0.99 -10.06
N LEU A 82 0.87 1.31 -11.35
CA LEU A 82 -0.37 1.61 -12.06
C LEU A 82 -1.30 0.39 -12.13
N ALA A 83 -0.75 -0.79 -12.38
CA ALA A 83 -1.52 -2.04 -12.40
C ALA A 83 -2.11 -2.35 -11.02
N LEU A 84 -1.34 -2.18 -9.95
CA LEU A 84 -1.80 -2.38 -8.57
C LEU A 84 -2.89 -1.37 -8.19
N TYR A 85 -2.69 -0.09 -8.52
CA TYR A 85 -3.69 0.96 -8.31
C TYR A 85 -5.03 0.62 -8.97
N LYS A 86 -5.00 0.29 -10.28
CA LYS A 86 -6.20 -0.08 -11.03
C LYS A 86 -6.87 -1.31 -10.42
N HIS A 87 -6.09 -2.34 -10.11
CA HIS A 87 -6.60 -3.57 -9.48
C HIS A 87 -7.37 -3.28 -8.18
N ILE A 88 -6.77 -2.51 -7.27
CA ILE A 88 -7.41 -2.14 -5.98
C ILE A 88 -8.69 -1.34 -6.21
N ARG A 89 -8.69 -0.39 -7.14
CA ARG A 89 -9.89 0.42 -7.47
C ARG A 89 -11.02 -0.40 -8.08
N THR A 90 -10.74 -1.52 -8.75
CA THR A 90 -11.79 -2.44 -9.18
C THR A 90 -12.44 -3.20 -8.02
N LEU A 91 -11.69 -3.45 -6.94
CA LEU A 91 -12.16 -4.18 -5.77
C LEU A 91 -12.93 -3.28 -4.81
N GLN A 92 -12.45 -2.05 -4.60
CA GLN A 92 -13.10 -1.07 -3.74
C GLN A 92 -12.91 0.35 -4.34
N PRO A 93 -13.88 0.87 -5.10
CA PRO A 93 -13.74 2.14 -5.82
C PRO A 93 -13.51 3.36 -4.93
N ASP A 94 -14.02 3.35 -3.70
CA ASP A 94 -14.00 4.46 -2.74
C ASP A 94 -12.79 4.45 -1.78
N ILE A 95 -11.89 3.46 -1.90
CA ILE A 95 -10.71 3.34 -1.05
C ILE A 95 -9.71 4.47 -1.31
N LEU A 96 -9.11 4.99 -0.23
CA LEU A 96 -8.00 5.93 -0.32
C LEU A 96 -6.68 5.16 -0.47
N ILE A 97 -5.87 5.56 -1.44
CA ILE A 97 -4.53 5.01 -1.71
C ILE A 97 -3.55 6.17 -1.69
N ASN A 98 -2.42 6.01 -0.99
CA ASN A 98 -1.40 7.05 -0.94
C ASN A 98 -0.56 7.10 -2.23
N ASN A 99 0.24 8.16 -2.37
CA ASN A 99 1.08 8.39 -3.54
C ASN A 99 2.30 7.46 -3.64
N ARG A 100 2.53 6.57 -2.65
CA ARG A 100 3.64 5.59 -2.64
C ARG A 100 3.25 4.21 -3.17
N VAL A 101 2.06 4.08 -3.77
CA VAL A 101 1.73 2.85 -4.52
C VAL A 101 2.57 2.74 -5.81
N ASP A 102 3.11 3.86 -6.27
CA ASP A 102 3.84 3.99 -7.52
C ASP A 102 5.07 4.91 -7.33
N LYS A 103 6.10 4.73 -8.18
CA LYS A 103 7.29 5.59 -8.25
C LYS A 103 6.99 7.01 -8.74
N GLY A 104 5.84 7.24 -9.37
CA GLY A 104 5.26 8.57 -9.59
C GLY A 104 6.22 9.66 -10.08
N GLY A 105 6.53 9.65 -11.38
CA GLY A 105 6.79 10.89 -12.12
C GLY A 105 5.46 11.53 -12.57
N GLU A 106 5.49 12.78 -13.07
CA GLU A 106 4.36 13.71 -13.34
C GLU A 106 3.09 13.19 -14.07
N ALA A 107 3.04 11.95 -14.55
CA ALA A 107 1.95 11.41 -15.35
C ALA A 107 1.03 10.45 -14.56
N TRP A 108 0.27 10.99 -13.60
CA TRP A 108 -0.90 10.27 -13.06
C TRP A 108 -2.08 10.44 -14.02
N PRO A 109 -2.67 9.37 -14.59
CA PRO A 109 -3.79 9.47 -15.53
C PRO A 109 -5.15 9.75 -14.87
N ASP A 110 -5.18 10.21 -13.62
CA ASP A 110 -6.44 10.47 -12.90
C ASP A 110 -6.85 11.96 -13.01
N PRO A 111 -7.90 12.30 -13.79
CA PRO A 111 -8.47 13.65 -13.79
C PRO A 111 -9.18 14.00 -12.48
N LEU A 112 -9.46 13.02 -11.62
CA LEU A 112 -9.80 13.26 -10.23
C LEU A 112 -8.48 13.30 -9.47
N LYS A 113 -8.02 14.52 -9.18
CA LYS A 113 -7.31 14.77 -7.92
C LYS A 113 -8.20 14.22 -6.81
N ALA A 114 -8.13 12.92 -6.51
CA ALA A 114 -8.29 12.46 -5.15
C ALA A 114 -7.41 13.44 -4.38
N PRO A 115 -7.96 14.26 -3.46
CA PRO A 115 -7.16 15.25 -2.77
C PRO A 115 -5.93 14.50 -2.30
N ILE A 116 -4.74 14.91 -2.75
CA ILE A 116 -3.49 14.37 -2.25
C ILE A 116 -3.66 14.47 -0.75
N LEU A 117 -3.96 13.33 -0.12
CA LEU A 117 -4.35 13.35 1.27
C LEU A 117 -3.03 13.52 1.98
N TRP A 118 -2.69 14.76 2.31
CA TRP A 118 -1.51 15.07 3.09
C TRP A 118 -1.78 14.58 4.51
N ALA A 119 -1.48 13.31 4.73
CA ALA A 119 -1.44 12.71 6.04
C ALA A 119 0.02 12.63 6.48
N THR A 120 0.38 13.44 7.46
CA THR A 120 1.68 13.34 8.13
C THR A 120 1.61 12.25 9.20
N SER A 121 2.36 11.17 8.99
CA SER A 121 2.64 10.21 10.06
C SER A 121 3.74 10.81 10.95
N THR A 122 3.40 11.17 12.18
CA THR A 122 4.38 11.62 13.17
C THR A 122 4.72 10.49 14.13
N ARG A 123 6.01 10.27 14.36
CA ARG A 123 6.50 9.35 15.39
C ARG A 123 6.38 10.03 16.74
N ARG A 124 5.79 9.33 17.73
CA ARG A 124 5.94 9.72 19.15
C ARG A 124 7.31 9.33 19.73
N ASN A 125 8.01 8.34 19.15
CA ASN A 125 9.36 7.88 19.53
C ASN A 125 10.03 7.13 18.36
N ASN A 126 11.36 6.91 18.41
CA ASN A 126 12.24 6.40 17.33
C ASN A 126 11.97 4.98 16.73
N GLY A 127 10.79 4.36 16.90
CA GLY A 127 10.45 3.03 16.36
C GLY A 127 9.57 3.04 15.10
N SER A 128 9.77 2.09 14.18
CA SER A 128 9.16 2.01 12.82
C SER A 128 7.70 1.53 12.73
N GLY A 129 6.89 1.74 13.76
CA GLY A 129 5.46 1.40 13.72
C GLY A 129 4.60 2.49 13.06
N PRO A 130 3.62 2.16 12.20
CA PRO A 130 2.65 3.13 11.72
C PRO A 130 1.74 3.62 12.86
N SER A 131 1.41 4.92 12.86
CA SER A 131 0.55 5.57 13.87
C SER A 131 -0.85 5.85 13.31
N ILE A 132 -1.85 5.84 14.19
CA ILE A 132 -3.28 6.02 13.88
C ILE A 132 -3.49 7.37 13.18
N VAL A 133 -4.12 7.34 11.99
CA VAL A 133 -4.54 8.53 11.25
C VAL A 133 -5.92 8.95 11.75
N ASN A 134 -6.02 10.17 12.28
CA ASN A 134 -7.31 10.78 12.58
C ASN A 134 -7.79 11.52 11.33
N VAL A 135 -8.88 11.06 10.72
CA VAL A 135 -9.48 11.71 9.53
C VAL A 135 -10.56 12.68 10.02
N PRO A 136 -10.39 14.00 9.88
CA PRO A 136 -11.46 14.94 10.22
C PRO A 136 -12.56 14.83 9.16
N GLY A 137 -13.79 14.48 9.56
CA GLY A 137 -14.98 14.86 8.78
C GLY A 137 -15.94 13.77 8.27
N LYS A 138 -15.95 12.54 8.79
CA LYS A 138 -17.14 11.67 8.63
C LYS A 138 -17.80 11.45 9.99
N ARG A 139 -18.95 12.09 10.18
CA ARG A 139 -19.84 11.84 11.32
C ARG A 139 -20.35 10.40 11.25
N ALA A 140 -20.61 9.87 12.46
CA ALA A 140 -21.03 8.52 12.81
C ALA A 140 -22.18 7.96 11.95
#